data_AF-A0A8J2Z1A8-F1
#
_entry.id   AF-A0A8J2Z1A8-F1
#
_cell.length_a   1.000
_cell.length_b   1.000
_cell.length_c   1.000
_cell.angle_alpha   90.00
_cell.angle_beta   90.00
_cell.angle_gamma   90.00
#
_symmetry.space_group_name_H-M   'P 1'
#
loop_
_entity.id
_entity.type
_entity.pdbx_description
1 polymer ?
#
loop_
_entity_poly.entity_id
_entity_poly.type
_entity_poly.pdbx_seq_one_letter_code
_entity_poly.pdbx_strand_id
1 'polypeptide(L)'
;MPVNFDFGSLIGFVGPVALLVAILAFIRISGMLRYIPNSRIGIVEKLWSATGSLKSGIIALKGEAGYQPDIRRGGFHLFAPFSYRIHLSDLVSVPQNTIAYVYACDGETLGATQTLASNAVAADFHDVRAFLTNGGQKGLQRKILREGLHAINLAQFIVLTAERTYALTIGGNQQKMLDEMRADIERRDGFVPLVIRDGEDQIGVVTIHDGPSLPSGEIIAPEIGTDSTRPETFHNGFQDPEKFLKAGGFRGRQLQVLTEGTYYLNRLFSTVELIDKTIVPVGYAGVVVSYTGPAGADLTGADYKHGQLVAKGCRGVLKDPLLLTRTWVSSASAAPATAAKGR
;
A
#
# COMPACT_ATOMS: atom_id res chain seq x y z
N MET A 1 31.55 -34.14 74.69
CA MET A 1 32.13 -33.02 73.92
C MET A 1 30.99 -32.11 73.48
N PRO A 2 30.96 -30.83 73.84
CA PRO A 2 29.95 -29.93 73.31
C PRO A 2 30.31 -29.57 71.86
N VAL A 3 29.35 -29.70 70.95
CA VAL A 3 29.48 -29.22 69.58
C VAL A 3 29.27 -27.70 69.62
N ASN A 4 30.35 -26.94 69.64
CA ASN A 4 30.28 -25.49 69.45
C ASN A 4 29.86 -25.22 68.00
N PHE A 5 28.60 -24.88 67.80
CA PHE A 5 28.13 -24.32 66.52
C PHE A 5 28.73 -22.91 66.38
N ASP A 6 29.70 -22.77 65.48
CA ASP A 6 30.30 -21.47 65.16
C ASP A 6 29.31 -20.63 64.33
N PHE A 7 28.49 -19.84 65.03
CA PHE A 7 27.56 -18.87 64.43
C PHE A 7 28.28 -17.82 63.56
N GLY A 8 29.59 -17.61 63.72
CA GLY A 8 30.39 -16.70 62.90
C GLY A 8 30.50 -17.17 61.45
N SER A 9 30.60 -18.49 61.22
CA SER A 9 30.60 -19.10 59.89
C SER A 9 29.25 -18.96 59.16
N LEU A 10 28.13 -18.97 59.88
CA LEU A 10 26.79 -18.83 59.31
C LEU A 10 26.54 -17.39 58.81
N ILE A 11 27.01 -16.39 59.56
CA ILE A 11 26.92 -14.96 59.18
C ILE A 11 27.78 -14.66 57.94
N GLY A 12 28.92 -15.33 57.79
CA GLY A 12 29.82 -15.19 56.64
C GLY A 12 29.23 -15.62 55.29
N PHE A 13 28.27 -16.57 55.28
CA PHE A 13 27.58 -17.01 54.05
C PHE A 13 26.24 -16.31 53.82
N VAL A 14 25.54 -15.90 54.88
CA VAL A 14 24.23 -15.24 54.76
C VAL A 14 24.35 -13.85 54.11
N GLY A 15 25.41 -13.09 54.42
CA GLY A 15 25.65 -11.77 53.81
C GLY A 15 25.81 -11.81 52.29
N PRO A 16 26.73 -12.62 51.73
CA PRO A 16 26.90 -12.76 50.28
C PRO A 16 25.67 -13.28 49.55
N VAL A 17 24.95 -14.24 50.14
CA VAL A 17 23.72 -14.79 49.55
C VAL A 17 22.61 -13.73 49.51
N ALA A 18 22.41 -12.97 50.60
CA ALA A 18 21.43 -11.88 50.62
C ALA A 18 21.78 -10.78 49.61
N LEU A 19 23.06 -10.44 49.45
CA LEU A 19 23.51 -9.47 48.45
C LEU A 19 23.25 -9.99 47.02
N LEU A 20 23.54 -11.26 46.74
CA LEU A 20 23.26 -11.88 45.45
C LEU A 20 21.76 -11.84 45.12
N VAL A 21 20.91 -12.18 46.10
CA VAL A 21 19.45 -12.11 45.94
C VAL A 21 18.98 -10.68 45.70
N ALA A 22 19.54 -9.69 46.41
CA ALA A 22 19.22 -8.28 46.21
C ALA A 22 19.62 -7.79 44.81
N ILE A 23 20.78 -8.21 44.30
CA ILE A 23 21.25 -7.90 42.94
C ILE A 23 20.33 -8.54 41.90
N LEU A 24 19.99 -9.82 42.05
CA LEU A 24 19.07 -10.50 41.13
C LEU A 24 17.67 -9.87 41.15
N ALA A 25 17.16 -9.52 42.34
CA ALA A 25 15.91 -8.79 42.50
C ALA A 25 15.98 -7.42 41.83
N PHE A 26 17.07 -6.67 42.01
CA PHE A 26 17.29 -5.38 41.35
C PHE A 26 17.31 -5.52 39.83
N ILE A 27 18.05 -6.49 39.27
CA ILE A 27 18.07 -6.76 37.82
C ILE A 27 16.67 -7.11 37.31
N ARG A 28 15.92 -7.91 38.09
CA ARG A 28 14.58 -8.37 37.71
C ARG A 28 13.51 -7.28 37.78
N ILE A 29 13.60 -6.36 38.75
CA ILE A 29 12.67 -5.24 38.96
C ILE A 29 12.99 -4.08 38.03
N SER A 30 14.27 -3.74 37.88
CA SER A 30 14.73 -2.65 37.01
C SER A 30 14.40 -2.86 35.53
N GLY A 31 14.17 -4.12 35.13
CA GLY A 31 13.86 -4.48 33.76
C GLY A 31 15.04 -4.28 32.81
N MET A 32 16.27 -4.24 33.33
CA MET A 32 17.49 -3.99 32.55
C MET A 32 17.75 -5.08 31.52
N LEU A 33 17.60 -6.35 31.89
CA LEU A 33 17.76 -7.48 30.97
C LEU A 33 16.40 -7.92 30.45
N ARG A 34 16.21 -7.81 29.13
CA ARG A 34 14.96 -8.19 28.47
C ARG A 34 15.25 -9.16 27.33
N TYR A 35 14.52 -10.26 27.34
CA TYR A 35 14.54 -11.24 26.26
C TYR A 35 13.39 -10.98 25.30
N ILE A 36 13.72 -10.87 24.02
CA ILE A 36 12.75 -10.77 22.93
C ILE A 36 12.83 -12.07 22.12
N PRO A 37 11.73 -12.83 21.98
CA PRO A 37 11.71 -14.01 21.12
C PRO A 37 11.92 -13.64 19.64
N ASN A 38 12.56 -14.51 18.86
CA ASN A 38 12.78 -14.30 17.42
C ASN A 38 11.48 -14.20 16.59
N SER A 39 10.34 -14.68 17.12
CA SER A 39 9.02 -14.57 16.49
C SER A 39 8.36 -13.20 16.68
N ARG A 40 8.96 -12.31 17.48
CA ARG A 40 8.41 -11.01 17.86
C ARG A 40 9.44 -9.89 17.69
N ILE A 41 8.94 -8.67 17.70
CA ILE A 41 9.73 -7.46 17.72
C ILE A 41 9.49 -6.71 19.03
N GLY A 42 10.53 -6.05 19.53
CA GLY A 42 10.41 -5.11 20.63
C GLY A 42 10.35 -3.69 20.11
N ILE A 43 9.21 -3.02 20.31
CA ILE A 43 9.07 -1.59 20.10
C ILE A 43 9.44 -0.89 21.40
N VAL A 44 10.42 0.01 21.33
CA VAL A 44 10.99 0.67 22.51
C VAL A 44 10.28 2.00 22.73
N GLU A 45 9.76 2.22 23.92
CA GLU A 45 9.23 3.50 24.40
C GLU A 45 10.19 4.06 25.46
N LYS A 46 10.66 5.29 25.28
CA LYS A 46 11.47 5.99 26.29
C LYS A 46 10.55 6.81 27.18
N LEU A 47 10.54 6.51 28.48
CA LEU A 47 9.57 7.05 29.44
C LEU A 47 9.86 8.50 29.86
N TRP A 48 11.14 8.87 29.91
CA TRP A 48 11.57 10.22 30.25
C TRP A 48 12.89 10.54 29.56
N SER A 49 13.13 11.82 29.30
CA SER A 49 14.37 12.31 28.71
C SER A 49 14.73 13.67 29.29
N ALA A 50 16.03 13.93 29.48
CA ALA A 50 16.52 15.24 29.89
C ALA A 50 16.23 16.33 28.85
N THR A 51 16.03 15.95 27.58
CA THR A 51 15.65 16.85 26.49
C THR A 51 14.16 17.20 26.44
N GLY A 52 13.34 16.57 27.29
CA GLY A 52 11.89 16.75 27.34
C GLY A 52 11.11 15.66 26.57
N SER A 53 9.79 15.90 26.44
CA SER A 53 8.86 15.06 25.69
C SER A 53 8.69 15.54 24.24
N LEU A 54 8.18 14.66 23.39
CA LEU A 54 7.72 15.00 22.05
C LEU A 54 6.76 16.19 22.07
N LYS A 55 7.01 17.17 21.20
CA LYS A 55 6.14 18.34 21.00
C LYS A 55 5.05 18.08 19.96
N SER A 56 5.34 17.23 18.98
CA SER A 56 4.46 16.88 17.87
C SER A 56 4.79 15.47 17.39
N GLY A 57 3.78 14.76 16.89
CA GLY A 57 3.95 13.38 16.43
C GLY A 57 4.00 12.38 17.59
N ILE A 58 4.32 11.14 17.25
CA ILE A 58 4.35 10.00 18.18
C ILE A 58 5.72 9.32 18.23
N ILE A 59 6.59 9.52 17.23
CA ILE A 59 7.93 8.93 17.17
C ILE A 59 9.02 9.92 17.54
N ALA A 60 9.82 9.57 18.55
CA ALA A 60 10.94 10.34 19.05
C ALA A 60 12.21 10.10 18.23
N LEU A 61 12.53 11.02 17.31
CA LEU A 61 13.72 10.93 16.46
C LEU A 61 15.00 11.42 17.15
N LYS A 62 14.89 12.42 18.05
CA LYS A 62 16.01 13.17 18.63
C LYS A 62 16.32 12.76 20.09
N GLY A 63 15.96 11.54 20.47
CA GLY A 63 16.19 11.02 21.82
C GLY A 63 15.26 11.59 22.89
N GLU A 64 14.17 12.25 22.50
CA GLU A 64 13.08 12.72 23.35
C GLU A 64 12.34 11.53 24.02
N ALA A 65 11.53 11.82 25.04
CA ALA A 65 10.60 10.83 25.58
C ALA A 65 9.50 10.50 24.55
N GLY A 66 9.22 9.21 24.36
CA GLY A 66 8.27 8.70 23.36
C GLY A 66 8.71 7.37 22.70
N TYR A 67 7.91 6.92 21.73
CA TYR A 67 8.24 5.72 20.94
C TYR A 67 9.48 5.95 20.09
N GLN A 68 10.42 5.02 20.13
CA GLN A 68 11.64 5.09 19.35
C GLN A 68 11.40 4.52 17.94
N PRO A 69 12.07 5.06 16.91
CA PRO A 69 11.92 4.58 15.53
C PRO A 69 12.48 3.17 15.35
N ASP A 70 13.58 2.88 16.04
CA ASP A 70 14.35 1.64 15.87
C ASP A 70 13.72 0.48 16.64
N ILE A 71 13.37 -0.60 15.92
CA ILE A 71 12.87 -1.83 16.53
C ILE A 71 14.01 -2.72 17.03
N ARG A 72 13.73 -3.54 18.05
CA ARG A 72 14.65 -4.57 18.56
C ARG A 72 14.23 -5.94 18.06
N ARG A 73 15.15 -6.62 17.37
CA ARG A 73 14.99 -8.01 16.93
C ARG A 73 15.21 -8.98 18.08
N GLY A 74 14.92 -10.25 17.87
CA GLY A 74 15.04 -11.27 18.90
C GLY A 74 16.47 -11.39 19.46
N GLY A 75 16.56 -11.72 20.75
CA GLY A 75 17.80 -11.76 21.52
C GLY A 75 17.67 -11.13 22.90
N PHE A 76 18.78 -11.18 23.65
CA PHE A 76 18.92 -10.46 24.91
C PHE A 76 19.35 -9.02 24.65
N HIS A 77 18.64 -8.09 25.27
CA HIS A 77 18.93 -6.66 25.18
C HIS A 77 19.07 -6.07 26.58
N LEU A 78 20.03 -5.15 26.72
CA LEU A 78 20.30 -4.41 27.95
C LEU A 78 19.76 -2.99 27.81
N PHE A 79 18.93 -2.59 28.77
CA PHE A 79 18.36 -1.25 28.85
C PHE A 79 18.72 -0.59 30.17
N ALA A 80 18.78 0.75 30.17
CA ALA A 80 18.94 1.51 31.39
C ALA A 80 17.73 1.29 32.32
N PRO A 81 17.95 1.14 33.64
CA PRO A 81 16.88 0.87 34.59
C PRO A 81 15.87 2.01 34.61
N PHE A 82 14.57 1.68 34.60
CA PHE A 82 13.44 2.63 34.70
C PHE A 82 13.33 3.69 33.59
N SER A 83 14.16 3.65 32.54
CA SER A 83 14.11 4.63 31.43
C SER A 83 13.26 4.18 30.25
N TYR A 84 13.05 2.86 30.09
CA TYR A 84 12.44 2.28 28.89
C TYR A 84 11.30 1.31 29.23
N ARG A 85 10.26 1.35 28.40
CA ARG A 85 9.22 0.32 28.33
C ARG A 85 9.32 -0.37 26.97
N ILE A 86 9.30 -1.70 26.98
CA ILE A 86 9.36 -2.50 25.75
C ILE A 86 7.99 -3.09 25.51
N HIS A 87 7.46 -2.81 24.34
CA HIS A 87 6.23 -3.41 23.85
C HIS A 87 6.57 -4.55 22.91
N LEU A 88 6.17 -5.75 23.27
CA LEU A 88 6.33 -6.92 22.41
C LEU A 88 5.18 -6.95 21.42
N SER A 89 5.50 -6.98 20.14
CA SER A 89 4.51 -7.11 19.07
C SER A 89 4.90 -8.21 18.11
N ASP A 90 3.90 -8.80 17.45
CA ASP A 90 4.11 -9.85 16.48
C ASP A 90 4.80 -9.29 15.22
N LEU A 91 5.55 -10.15 14.53
CA LEU A 91 5.94 -9.89 13.15
C LEU A 91 4.67 -9.80 12.28
N VAL A 92 4.63 -8.83 11.39
CA VAL A 92 3.53 -8.67 10.44
C VAL A 92 3.65 -9.79 9.42
N SER A 93 2.69 -10.71 9.46
CA SER A 93 2.61 -11.81 8.50
C SER A 93 1.57 -11.47 7.44
N VAL A 94 2.01 -11.39 6.19
CA VAL A 94 1.15 -11.28 5.01
C VAL A 94 1.11 -12.66 4.34
N PRO A 95 -0.03 -13.36 4.37
CA PRO A 95 -0.17 -14.68 3.78
C PRO A 95 0.15 -14.70 2.28
N GLN A 96 0.46 -15.89 1.75
CA GLN A 96 0.66 -16.08 0.32
C GLN A 96 -0.58 -15.68 -0.48
N ASN A 97 -0.35 -15.14 -1.68
CA ASN A 97 -1.40 -14.70 -2.59
C ASN A 97 -2.33 -13.61 -1.98
N THR A 98 -1.83 -12.86 -1.00
CA THR A 98 -2.53 -11.70 -0.43
C THR A 98 -1.65 -10.47 -0.47
N ILE A 99 -2.30 -9.31 -0.35
CA ILE A 99 -1.64 -8.01 -0.20
C ILE A 99 -2.11 -7.35 1.08
N ALA A 100 -1.26 -6.50 1.65
CA ALA A 100 -1.57 -5.75 2.86
C ALA A 100 -1.41 -4.24 2.64
N TYR A 101 -2.19 -3.47 3.39
CA TYR A 101 -2.20 -2.01 3.33
C TYR A 101 -1.50 -1.44 4.54
N VAL A 102 -0.76 -0.36 4.35
CA VAL A 102 -0.03 0.32 5.42
C VAL A 102 -0.68 1.67 5.68
N TYR A 103 -0.92 1.99 6.94
CA TYR A 103 -1.34 3.30 7.41
C TYR A 103 -0.25 3.88 8.31
N ALA A 104 0.25 5.06 8.00
CA ALA A 104 1.25 5.76 8.81
C ALA A 104 0.57 6.69 9.81
N CYS A 105 0.87 6.52 11.10
CA CYS A 105 0.31 7.33 12.16
C CYS A 105 0.96 8.73 12.25
N ASP A 106 2.25 8.83 11.91
CA ASP A 106 3.03 10.07 11.97
C ASP A 106 3.66 10.40 10.61
N GLY A 107 4.04 11.66 10.42
CA GLY A 107 4.65 12.16 9.19
C GLY A 107 4.03 13.46 8.69
N GLU A 108 4.43 13.85 7.49
CA GLU A 108 3.87 15.02 6.82
C GLU A 108 2.38 14.86 6.52
N THR A 109 1.66 15.97 6.48
CA THR A 109 0.21 15.93 6.22
C THR A 109 -0.05 15.77 4.73
N LEU A 110 -1.12 15.04 4.41
CA LEU A 110 -1.61 14.90 3.04
C LEU A 110 -1.94 16.27 2.42
N GLY A 111 -1.67 16.42 1.12
CA GLY A 111 -2.11 17.60 0.39
C GLY A 111 -3.64 17.69 0.32
N ALA A 112 -4.19 18.89 0.14
CA ALA A 112 -5.64 19.12 0.17
C ALA A 112 -6.45 18.27 -0.83
N THR A 113 -5.86 17.90 -1.96
CA THR A 113 -6.49 17.09 -3.01
C THR A 113 -6.04 15.63 -3.01
N GLN A 114 -5.18 15.25 -2.07
CA GLN A 114 -4.55 13.95 -2.01
C GLN A 114 -5.32 13.02 -1.07
N THR A 115 -5.66 11.82 -1.53
CA THR A 115 -6.41 10.84 -0.73
C THR A 115 -5.52 9.79 -0.08
N LEU A 116 -4.42 9.42 -0.73
CA LEU A 116 -3.45 8.44 -0.26
C LEU A 116 -2.06 9.07 -0.11
N ALA A 117 -1.35 8.73 0.95
CA ALA A 117 0.01 9.16 1.21
C ALA A 117 0.99 8.67 0.15
N SER A 118 1.87 9.58 -0.29
CA SER A 118 2.88 9.29 -1.30
C SER A 118 4.07 8.54 -0.70
N ASN A 119 4.58 7.59 -1.47
CA ASN A 119 5.78 6.82 -1.17
C ASN A 119 6.96 7.17 -2.10
N ALA A 120 6.90 8.29 -2.83
CA ALA A 120 7.96 8.69 -3.76
C ALA A 120 9.30 8.95 -3.07
N VAL A 121 9.28 9.57 -1.89
CA VAL A 121 10.47 9.92 -1.09
C VAL A 121 10.74 8.93 0.05
N ALA A 122 9.70 8.26 0.52
CA ALA A 122 9.73 7.36 1.68
C ALA A 122 8.90 6.10 1.40
N ALA A 123 9.55 5.09 0.85
CA ALA A 123 8.93 3.82 0.46
C ALA A 123 9.27 2.64 1.37
N ASP A 124 10.30 2.74 2.21
CA ASP A 124 10.69 1.66 3.10
C ASP A 124 10.01 1.81 4.46
N PHE A 125 9.14 0.84 4.79
CA PHE A 125 8.41 0.81 6.06
C PHE A 125 9.18 0.07 7.17
N HIS A 126 10.33 -0.52 6.88
CA HIS A 126 11.18 -1.17 7.87
C HIS A 126 12.06 -0.16 8.62
N ASP A 127 12.38 0.97 7.99
CA ASP A 127 13.14 2.07 8.59
C ASP A 127 12.25 3.29 8.83
N VAL A 128 11.71 3.38 10.04
CA VAL A 128 10.89 4.51 10.48
C VAL A 128 11.66 5.82 10.48
N ARG A 129 12.96 5.79 10.84
CA ARG A 129 13.77 6.99 10.93
C ARG A 129 13.93 7.59 9.56
N ALA A 130 14.35 6.79 8.59
CA ALA A 130 14.46 7.19 7.19
C ALA A 130 13.10 7.65 6.63
N PHE A 131 12.01 6.93 6.94
CA PHE A 131 10.67 7.32 6.50
C PHE A 131 10.32 8.74 6.96
N LEU A 132 10.49 9.04 8.25
CA LEU A 132 10.13 10.36 8.79
C LEU A 132 11.12 11.46 8.39
N THR A 133 12.43 11.18 8.33
CA THR A 133 13.42 12.18 7.94
C THR A 133 13.34 12.56 6.47
N ASN A 134 12.88 11.65 5.61
CA ASN A 134 12.74 11.89 4.18
C ASN A 134 11.40 12.55 3.80
N GLY A 135 10.57 12.94 4.77
CA GLY A 135 9.28 13.58 4.52
C GLY A 135 8.15 12.57 4.21
N GLY A 136 8.20 11.37 4.80
CA GLY A 136 7.12 10.40 4.70
C GLY A 136 5.79 10.98 5.20
N GLN A 137 4.71 10.70 4.46
CA GLN A 137 3.40 11.27 4.73
C GLN A 137 2.56 10.35 5.62
N LYS A 138 1.81 10.95 6.55
CA LYS A 138 0.85 10.23 7.40
C LYS A 138 -0.42 9.86 6.63
N GLY A 139 -1.14 8.87 7.13
CA GLY A 139 -2.36 8.34 6.51
C GLY A 139 -2.10 7.04 5.75
N LEU A 140 -3.10 6.62 4.98
CA LEU A 140 -3.06 5.39 4.21
C LEU A 140 -2.10 5.52 3.01
N GLN A 141 -1.19 4.56 2.86
CA GLN A 141 -0.11 4.62 1.88
C GLN A 141 -0.54 4.09 0.50
N ARG A 142 0.03 4.64 -0.58
CA ARG A 142 -0.16 4.11 -1.94
C ARG A 142 0.56 2.78 -2.15
N LYS A 143 1.72 2.60 -1.51
CA LYS A 143 2.49 1.36 -1.57
C LYS A 143 1.83 0.27 -0.73
N ILE A 144 1.58 -0.87 -1.37
CA ILE A 144 1.12 -2.10 -0.70
C ILE A 144 2.30 -2.95 -0.22
N LEU A 145 2.04 -3.81 0.76
CA LEU A 145 2.95 -4.87 1.18
C LEU A 145 2.57 -6.17 0.48
N ARG A 146 3.59 -6.87 -0.03
CA ARG A 146 3.46 -8.20 -0.65
C ARG A 146 3.57 -9.28 0.43
N GLU A 147 3.35 -10.53 0.06
CA GLU A 147 3.48 -11.68 0.95
C GLU A 147 4.86 -11.75 1.65
N GLY A 148 4.87 -12.20 2.90
CA GLY A 148 6.09 -12.33 3.68
C GLY A 148 5.93 -11.96 5.15
N LEU A 149 7.04 -12.11 5.89
CA LEU A 149 7.17 -11.68 7.28
C LEU A 149 7.89 -10.34 7.33
N HIS A 150 7.20 -9.32 7.80
CA HIS A 150 7.71 -7.96 7.92
C HIS A 150 7.88 -7.56 9.38
N ALA A 151 9.03 -7.00 9.70
CA ALA A 151 9.27 -6.41 11.01
C ALA A 151 9.12 -4.90 10.89
N ILE A 152 7.91 -4.47 11.17
CA ILE A 152 7.48 -3.08 11.03
C ILE A 152 7.22 -2.53 12.42
N ASN A 153 7.63 -1.29 12.66
CA ASN A 153 7.34 -0.62 13.92
C ASN A 153 5.84 -0.31 14.01
N LEU A 154 5.10 -1.11 14.78
CA LEU A 154 3.64 -0.99 14.91
C LEU A 154 3.16 0.19 15.76
N ALA A 155 4.07 0.99 16.32
CA ALA A 155 3.72 2.31 16.85
C ALA A 155 3.58 3.34 15.72
N GLN A 156 4.47 3.29 14.74
CA GLN A 156 4.45 4.20 13.58
C GLN A 156 3.45 3.77 12.51
N PHE A 157 3.38 2.47 12.23
CA PHE A 157 2.61 1.94 11.12
C PHE A 157 1.56 0.95 11.59
N ILE A 158 0.36 1.08 11.05
CA ILE A 158 -0.71 0.10 11.20
C ILE A 158 -0.78 -0.69 9.90
N VAL A 159 -0.76 -2.02 10.00
CA VAL A 159 -0.84 -2.88 8.81
C VAL A 159 -2.18 -3.61 8.80
N LEU A 160 -2.95 -3.40 7.74
CA LEU A 160 -4.22 -4.04 7.49
C LEU A 160 -3.98 -5.26 6.59
N THR A 161 -4.26 -6.47 7.09
CA THR A 161 -4.24 -7.70 6.29
C THR A 161 -5.63 -8.31 6.18
N ALA A 162 -5.79 -9.32 5.31
CA ALA A 162 -7.03 -10.08 5.17
C ALA A 162 -7.48 -10.73 6.48
N GLU A 163 -6.54 -11.12 7.34
CA GLU A 163 -6.81 -11.88 8.56
C GLU A 163 -7.01 -10.98 9.78
N ARG A 164 -6.14 -9.98 9.96
CA ARG A 164 -6.16 -9.08 11.12
C ARG A 164 -5.49 -7.73 10.87
N THR A 165 -5.77 -6.79 11.75
CA THR A 165 -5.07 -5.51 11.83
C THR A 165 -3.92 -5.60 12.83
N TYR A 166 -2.71 -5.26 12.39
CA TYR A 166 -1.52 -5.17 13.23
C TYR A 166 -1.32 -3.72 13.68
N ALA A 167 -1.43 -3.45 14.97
CA ALA A 167 -1.06 -2.17 15.58
C ALA A 167 -0.64 -2.36 17.05
N LEU A 168 0.13 -1.41 17.58
CA LEU A 168 0.62 -1.50 18.97
C LEU A 168 -0.43 -1.03 20.01
N THR A 169 -1.09 0.10 19.78
CA THR A 169 -2.09 0.62 20.71
C THR A 169 -3.13 1.39 19.93
N ILE A 170 -4.40 1.01 20.12
CA ILE A 170 -5.52 1.58 19.41
C ILE A 170 -6.51 2.08 20.46
N GLY A 171 -6.76 3.39 20.51
CA GLY A 171 -7.88 3.91 21.30
C GLY A 171 -9.20 3.40 20.74
N GLY A 172 -10.24 3.22 21.58
CA GLY A 172 -11.50 2.59 21.14
C GLY A 172 -12.15 3.20 19.89
N ASN A 173 -12.04 4.52 19.69
CA ASN A 173 -12.53 5.20 18.49
C ASN A 173 -11.68 4.89 17.24
N GLN A 174 -10.37 4.80 17.40
CA GLN A 174 -9.44 4.49 16.32
C GLN A 174 -9.61 3.04 15.85
N GLN A 175 -9.99 2.12 16.74
CA GLN A 175 -10.26 0.73 16.41
C GLN A 175 -11.43 0.62 15.43
N LYS A 176 -12.55 1.28 15.75
CA LYS A 176 -13.72 1.30 14.88
C LYS A 176 -13.41 1.85 13.49
N MET A 177 -12.67 2.96 13.42
CA MET A 177 -12.24 3.53 12.14
C MET A 177 -11.40 2.55 11.31
N LEU A 178 -10.48 1.81 11.94
CA LEU A 178 -9.63 0.83 11.25
C LEU A 178 -10.42 -0.40 10.81
N ASP A 179 -11.38 -0.84 11.61
CA ASP A 179 -12.26 -1.96 11.28
C ASP A 179 -13.18 -1.60 10.10
N GLU A 180 -13.74 -0.39 10.10
CA GLU A 180 -14.51 0.17 8.96
C GLU A 180 -13.65 0.25 7.70
N MET A 181 -12.43 0.79 7.81
CA MET A 181 -11.50 0.87 6.69
C MET A 181 -11.13 -0.50 6.12
N ARG A 182 -10.88 -1.49 6.99
CA ARG A 182 -10.62 -2.87 6.57
C ARG A 182 -11.83 -3.47 5.85
N ALA A 183 -13.03 -3.27 6.38
CA ALA A 183 -14.26 -3.76 5.76
C ALA A 183 -14.50 -3.13 4.38
N ASP A 184 -14.14 -1.85 4.19
CA ASP A 184 -14.21 -1.19 2.89
C ASP A 184 -13.19 -1.73 1.87
N ILE A 185 -11.99 -2.08 2.33
CA ILE A 185 -10.98 -2.77 1.51
C ILE A 185 -11.50 -4.15 1.11
N GLU A 186 -12.06 -4.90 2.06
CA GLU A 186 -12.61 -6.24 1.83
C GLU A 186 -13.76 -6.22 0.81
N ARG A 187 -14.68 -5.25 0.91
CA ARG A 187 -15.79 -5.07 -0.05
C ARG A 187 -15.33 -4.86 -1.50
N ARG A 188 -14.07 -4.45 -1.71
CA ARG A 188 -13.48 -4.20 -3.03
C ARG A 188 -12.56 -5.33 -3.50
N ASP A 189 -12.61 -6.48 -2.83
CA ASP A 189 -11.66 -7.59 -2.96
C ASP A 189 -10.21 -7.10 -2.80
N GLY A 190 -10.04 -6.20 -1.83
CA GLY A 190 -8.83 -5.41 -1.64
C GLY A 190 -7.59 -6.18 -1.22
N PHE A 191 -7.76 -7.32 -0.57
CA PHE A 191 -6.65 -8.09 0.00
C PHE A 191 -6.11 -9.19 -0.92
N VAL A 192 -6.75 -9.42 -2.07
CA VAL A 192 -6.34 -10.43 -3.04
C VAL A 192 -5.86 -9.76 -4.32
N PRO A 193 -4.90 -10.35 -5.05
CA PRO A 193 -4.52 -9.85 -6.35
C PRO A 193 -5.66 -10.01 -7.36
N LEU A 194 -5.71 -9.10 -8.32
CA LEU A 194 -6.59 -9.24 -9.48
C LEU A 194 -6.00 -10.31 -10.40
N VAL A 195 -6.76 -11.38 -10.66
CA VAL A 195 -6.38 -12.43 -11.61
C VAL A 195 -7.34 -12.41 -12.77
N ILE A 196 -6.83 -12.11 -13.97
CA ILE A 196 -7.55 -12.24 -15.23
C ILE A 196 -7.05 -13.52 -15.89
N ARG A 197 -7.91 -14.53 -15.98
CA ARG A 197 -7.53 -15.87 -16.44
C ARG A 197 -7.52 -15.95 -17.95
N ASP A 198 -6.61 -16.78 -18.46
CA ASP A 198 -6.61 -17.14 -19.87
C ASP A 198 -7.84 -18.01 -20.19
N GLY A 199 -8.53 -17.68 -21.27
CA GLY A 199 -9.75 -18.37 -21.72
C GLY A 199 -11.09 -17.81 -21.21
N GLU A 200 -11.11 -16.88 -20.26
CA GLU A 200 -12.36 -16.22 -19.82
C GLU A 200 -12.77 -15.06 -20.74
N ASP A 201 -11.99 -14.76 -21.78
CA ASP A 201 -12.22 -13.65 -22.73
C ASP A 201 -12.59 -12.34 -22.03
N GLN A 202 -11.95 -12.04 -20.90
CA GLN A 202 -12.21 -10.84 -20.10
C GLN A 202 -11.09 -9.81 -20.22
N ILE A 203 -11.45 -8.55 -20.03
CA ILE A 203 -10.53 -7.42 -19.89
C ILE A 203 -10.86 -6.62 -18.63
N GLY A 204 -9.84 -6.05 -17.99
CA GLY A 204 -10.01 -5.18 -16.83
C GLY A 204 -10.05 -3.71 -17.21
N VAL A 205 -11.19 -3.06 -17.04
CA VAL A 205 -11.31 -1.60 -17.14
C VAL A 205 -10.94 -0.97 -15.81
N VAL A 206 -9.91 -0.13 -15.82
CA VAL A 206 -9.34 0.48 -14.62
C VAL A 206 -9.93 1.87 -14.37
N THR A 207 -10.25 2.17 -13.12
CA THR A 207 -10.61 3.51 -12.64
C THR A 207 -9.67 3.92 -11.52
N ILE A 208 -8.99 5.06 -11.67
CA ILE A 208 -8.06 5.62 -10.69
C ILE A 208 -8.78 6.64 -9.81
N HIS A 209 -8.51 6.61 -8.50
CA HIS A 209 -9.20 7.43 -7.49
C HIS A 209 -8.35 8.58 -6.93
N ASP A 210 -7.04 8.58 -7.18
CA ASP A 210 -6.10 9.58 -6.67
C ASP A 210 -5.28 10.20 -7.81
N GLY A 211 -4.92 11.48 -7.68
CA GLY A 211 -4.22 12.26 -8.71
C GLY A 211 -5.02 13.43 -9.29
N PRO A 212 -4.43 14.17 -10.25
CA PRO A 212 -5.08 15.31 -10.87
C PRO A 212 -6.34 14.91 -11.62
N SER A 213 -7.34 15.80 -11.63
CA SER A 213 -8.57 15.59 -12.40
C SER A 213 -8.31 15.67 -13.89
N LEU A 214 -9.13 14.94 -14.65
CA LEU A 214 -9.20 15.06 -16.10
C LEU A 214 -9.44 16.51 -16.54
N PRO A 215 -8.83 16.96 -17.64
CA PRO A 215 -9.18 18.22 -18.28
C PRO A 215 -10.68 18.30 -18.62
N SER A 216 -11.23 19.51 -18.63
CA SER A 216 -12.64 19.73 -18.97
C SER A 216 -12.95 19.21 -20.38
N GLY A 217 -14.02 18.44 -20.53
CA GLY A 217 -14.47 17.87 -21.81
C GLY A 217 -13.93 16.47 -22.13
N GLU A 218 -13.11 15.90 -21.25
CA GLU A 218 -12.66 14.50 -21.30
C GLU A 218 -13.32 13.65 -20.21
N ILE A 219 -13.65 12.41 -20.55
CA ILE A 219 -14.33 11.45 -19.65
C ILE A 219 -13.41 10.24 -19.34
N ILE A 220 -12.40 10.01 -20.18
CA ILE A 220 -11.47 8.88 -20.06
C ILE A 220 -10.04 9.41 -20.18
N ALA A 221 -9.18 8.97 -19.25
CA ALA A 221 -7.78 9.35 -19.21
C ALA A 221 -6.96 8.63 -20.29
N PRO A 222 -6.04 9.34 -20.96
CA PRO A 222 -5.18 8.74 -21.97
C PRO A 222 -4.22 7.69 -21.38
N GLU A 223 -3.69 6.83 -22.23
CA GLU A 223 -2.62 5.91 -21.83
C GLU A 223 -1.32 6.69 -21.60
N ILE A 224 -0.73 6.51 -20.42
CA ILE A 224 0.49 7.19 -19.99
C ILE A 224 1.39 6.18 -19.27
N GLY A 225 2.72 6.37 -19.33
CA GLY A 225 3.66 5.53 -18.56
C GLY A 225 3.70 4.04 -18.92
N THR A 226 3.27 3.67 -20.13
CA THR A 226 3.25 2.27 -20.62
C THR A 226 4.57 1.79 -21.24
N ASP A 227 5.52 2.70 -21.43
CA ASP A 227 6.80 2.44 -22.08
C ASP A 227 7.81 1.79 -21.12
N SER A 228 8.12 0.51 -21.35
CA SER A 228 9.04 -0.28 -20.52
C SER A 228 10.50 0.17 -20.60
N THR A 229 10.86 0.96 -21.61
CA THR A 229 12.23 1.51 -21.75
C THR A 229 12.51 2.67 -20.79
N ARG A 230 11.45 3.24 -20.17
CA ARG A 230 11.51 4.36 -19.21
C ARG A 230 11.12 3.90 -17.80
N PRO A 231 12.03 3.22 -17.08
CA PRO A 231 11.72 2.56 -15.80
C PRO A 231 11.23 3.51 -14.70
N GLU A 232 11.55 4.80 -14.79
CA GLU A 232 11.16 5.85 -13.86
C GLU A 232 9.69 6.27 -13.94
N THR A 233 9.04 6.01 -15.09
CA THR A 233 7.61 6.28 -15.32
C THR A 233 6.81 5.02 -15.64
N PHE A 234 7.48 3.89 -15.83
CA PHE A 234 6.83 2.62 -16.16
C PHE A 234 6.12 2.00 -14.95
N HIS A 235 4.80 2.13 -14.89
CA HIS A 235 3.96 1.68 -13.77
C HIS A 235 3.44 0.23 -13.90
N ASN A 236 3.77 -0.45 -14.99
CA ASN A 236 3.49 -1.87 -15.23
C ASN A 236 2.02 -2.27 -14.94
N GLY A 237 1.06 -1.62 -15.58
CA GLY A 237 -0.37 -1.94 -15.41
C GLY A 237 -0.93 -1.45 -14.08
N PHE A 238 -0.55 -0.25 -13.66
CA PHE A 238 -1.03 0.46 -12.45
C PHE A 238 -0.60 -0.16 -11.12
N GLN A 239 0.32 -1.12 -11.14
CA GLN A 239 0.86 -1.77 -9.94
C GLN A 239 1.78 -0.84 -9.14
N ASP A 240 2.36 0.18 -9.80
CA ASP A 240 3.16 1.22 -9.14
C ASP A 240 2.47 2.60 -9.27
N PRO A 241 1.67 3.00 -8.25
CA PRO A 241 0.98 4.29 -8.25
C PRO A 241 1.90 5.50 -8.35
N GLU A 242 3.10 5.46 -7.76
CA GLU A 242 4.03 6.59 -7.79
C GLU A 242 4.55 6.84 -9.20
N LYS A 243 4.91 5.76 -9.91
CA LYS A 243 5.35 5.87 -11.32
C LYS A 243 4.22 6.34 -12.24
N PHE A 244 2.99 5.88 -12.01
CA PHE A 244 1.83 6.32 -12.78
C PHE A 244 1.57 7.82 -12.61
N LEU A 245 1.58 8.32 -11.37
CA LEU A 245 1.39 9.74 -11.10
C LEU A 245 2.56 10.58 -11.62
N LYS A 246 3.80 10.08 -11.49
CA LYS A 246 4.99 10.73 -12.04
C LYS A 246 4.96 10.82 -13.58
N ALA A 247 4.33 9.85 -14.24
CA ALA A 247 4.11 9.86 -15.68
C ALA A 247 3.03 10.85 -16.14
N GLY A 248 2.37 11.56 -15.21
CA GLY A 248 1.30 12.52 -15.52
C GLY A 248 -0.10 11.92 -15.57
N GLY A 249 -0.32 10.79 -14.88
CA GLY A 249 -1.61 10.11 -14.85
C GLY A 249 -2.73 10.92 -14.21
N PHE A 250 -3.95 10.80 -14.77
CA PHE A 250 -5.15 11.45 -14.27
C PHE A 250 -6.05 10.47 -13.51
N ARG A 251 -6.77 10.97 -12.50
CA ARG A 251 -7.85 10.21 -11.85
C ARG A 251 -9.05 10.07 -12.79
N GLY A 252 -9.82 8.99 -12.65
CA GLY A 252 -10.97 8.65 -13.49
C GLY A 252 -10.80 7.33 -14.24
N ARG A 253 -11.72 7.03 -15.15
CA ARG A 253 -11.64 5.84 -16.03
C ARG A 253 -10.44 5.97 -16.96
N GLN A 254 -9.69 4.89 -17.13
CA GLN A 254 -8.48 4.85 -17.94
C GLN A 254 -8.74 4.23 -19.31
N LEU A 255 -8.04 4.71 -20.34
CA LEU A 255 -8.06 4.13 -21.68
C LEU A 255 -7.33 2.77 -21.70
N GLN A 256 -6.21 2.69 -20.97
CA GLN A 256 -5.45 1.45 -20.83
C GLN A 256 -6.28 0.40 -20.08
N VAL A 257 -6.37 -0.78 -20.69
CA VAL A 257 -7.02 -1.96 -20.11
C VAL A 257 -6.00 -2.96 -19.60
N LEU A 258 -6.40 -3.75 -18.60
CA LEU A 258 -5.63 -4.90 -18.14
C LEU A 258 -6.03 -6.14 -18.93
N THR A 259 -5.03 -6.87 -19.43
CA THR A 259 -5.18 -8.14 -20.13
C THR A 259 -4.93 -9.31 -19.18
N GLU A 260 -4.89 -10.55 -19.69
CA GLU A 260 -4.64 -11.74 -18.88
C GLU A 260 -3.37 -11.58 -18.03
N GLY A 261 -3.44 -12.02 -16.77
CA GLY A 261 -2.34 -11.90 -15.82
C GLY A 261 -2.78 -11.71 -14.37
N THR A 262 -1.79 -11.64 -13.49
CA THR A 262 -1.98 -11.37 -12.06
C THR A 262 -1.43 -9.99 -11.73
N TYR A 263 -2.28 -9.11 -11.19
CA TYR A 263 -1.93 -7.74 -10.87
C TYR A 263 -2.10 -7.47 -9.38
N TYR A 264 -1.03 -6.98 -8.76
CA TYR A 264 -1.02 -6.56 -7.36
C TYR A 264 -1.37 -5.09 -7.26
N LEU A 265 -2.66 -4.79 -7.34
CA LEU A 265 -3.17 -3.43 -7.36
C LEU A 265 -3.56 -2.97 -5.95
N ASN A 266 -3.23 -1.73 -5.63
CA ASN A 266 -3.84 -1.06 -4.49
C ASN A 266 -5.30 -0.73 -4.84
N ARG A 267 -6.27 -1.42 -4.22
CA ARG A 267 -7.71 -1.29 -4.54
C ARG A 267 -8.35 0.00 -4.02
N LEU A 268 -7.62 0.76 -3.21
CA LEU A 268 -7.99 2.10 -2.79
C LEU A 268 -7.46 3.17 -3.75
N PHE A 269 -6.34 2.90 -4.44
CA PHE A 269 -5.83 3.72 -5.52
C PHE A 269 -6.58 3.47 -6.84
N SER A 270 -6.82 2.21 -7.17
CA SER A 270 -7.42 1.79 -8.45
C SER A 270 -8.47 0.70 -8.27
N THR A 271 -9.65 0.88 -8.83
CA THR A 271 -10.65 -0.20 -8.95
C THR A 271 -10.66 -0.73 -10.37
N VAL A 272 -10.98 -2.02 -10.52
CA VAL A 272 -11.06 -2.69 -11.83
C VAL A 272 -12.39 -3.38 -11.95
N GLU A 273 -13.04 -3.15 -13.08
CA GLU A 273 -14.26 -3.79 -13.55
C GLU A 273 -13.89 -4.77 -14.65
N LEU A 274 -14.24 -6.05 -14.49
CA LEU A 274 -14.03 -7.07 -15.51
C LEU A 274 -15.20 -7.04 -16.50
N ILE A 275 -14.88 -6.95 -17.79
CA ILE A 275 -15.86 -6.91 -18.88
C ILE A 275 -15.49 -7.97 -19.90
N ASP A 276 -16.49 -8.69 -20.40
CA ASP A 276 -16.31 -9.68 -21.45
C ASP A 276 -15.96 -9.01 -22.79
N LYS A 277 -15.01 -9.59 -23.51
CA LYS A 277 -14.58 -9.14 -24.83
C LYS A 277 -15.73 -9.33 -25.81
N THR A 278 -16.02 -8.28 -26.57
CA THR A 278 -16.97 -8.36 -27.68
C THR A 278 -16.28 -9.02 -28.88
N ILE A 279 -16.78 -10.18 -29.31
CA ILE A 279 -16.28 -10.92 -30.48
C ILE A 279 -17.14 -10.55 -31.69
N VAL A 280 -16.52 -10.04 -32.75
CA VAL A 280 -17.19 -9.81 -34.04
C VAL A 280 -17.12 -11.10 -34.86
N PRO A 281 -18.25 -11.77 -35.18
CA PRO A 281 -18.23 -13.03 -35.92
C PRO A 281 -17.73 -12.84 -37.35
N VAL A 282 -17.25 -13.94 -37.95
CA VAL A 282 -16.83 -13.96 -39.36
C VAL A 282 -18.01 -13.55 -40.26
N GLY A 283 -17.75 -12.66 -41.21
CA GLY A 283 -18.78 -12.12 -42.12
C GLY A 283 -19.47 -10.84 -41.63
N TYR A 284 -19.08 -10.30 -40.47
CA TYR A 284 -19.54 -9.02 -39.95
C TYR A 284 -18.39 -8.01 -39.83
N ALA A 285 -18.70 -6.72 -39.93
CA ALA A 285 -17.74 -5.63 -39.69
C ALA A 285 -18.12 -4.90 -38.40
N GLY A 286 -17.14 -4.70 -37.51
CA GLY A 286 -17.32 -3.93 -36.28
C GLY A 286 -17.09 -2.44 -36.55
N VAL A 287 -18.11 -1.61 -36.31
CA VAL A 287 -17.98 -0.14 -36.32
C VAL A 287 -17.77 0.35 -34.91
N VAL A 288 -16.75 1.17 -34.72
CA VAL A 288 -16.37 1.72 -33.43
C VAL A 288 -16.60 3.23 -33.44
N VAL A 289 -17.38 3.72 -32.47
CA VAL A 289 -17.58 5.14 -32.25
C VAL A 289 -16.79 5.53 -31.01
N SER A 290 -15.63 6.17 -31.18
CA SER A 290 -14.84 6.67 -30.05
C SER A 290 -15.41 7.99 -29.56
N TYR A 291 -15.73 8.07 -28.27
CA TYR A 291 -16.13 9.32 -27.63
C TYR A 291 -14.93 10.10 -27.04
N THR A 292 -13.71 9.60 -27.26
CA THR A 292 -12.51 10.05 -26.55
C THR A 292 -11.36 10.39 -27.50
N GLY A 293 -10.44 11.24 -27.04
CA GLY A 293 -9.35 11.80 -27.84
C GLY A 293 -9.67 13.18 -28.45
N PRO A 294 -8.69 13.82 -29.11
CA PRO A 294 -8.88 15.09 -29.80
C PRO A 294 -9.89 14.97 -30.95
N ALA A 295 -10.48 16.10 -31.34
CA ALA A 295 -11.29 16.16 -32.57
C ALA A 295 -10.39 15.81 -33.76
N GLY A 296 -10.66 14.69 -34.42
CA GLY A 296 -9.89 14.24 -35.57
C GLY A 296 -10.16 15.09 -36.81
N ALA A 297 -9.18 15.16 -37.71
CA ALA A 297 -9.42 15.67 -39.05
C ALA A 297 -10.41 14.74 -39.78
N ASP A 298 -11.36 15.33 -40.50
CA ASP A 298 -12.35 14.58 -41.25
C ASP A 298 -11.68 13.85 -42.42
N LEU A 299 -11.58 12.52 -42.35
CA LEU A 299 -10.97 11.67 -43.38
C LEU A 299 -11.99 11.15 -44.39
N THR A 300 -13.20 11.70 -44.33
CA THR A 300 -14.33 11.35 -45.19
C THR A 300 -14.00 11.74 -46.62
N GLY A 301 -14.04 10.76 -47.54
CA GLY A 301 -13.91 11.04 -48.98
C GLY A 301 -15.10 11.85 -49.50
N ALA A 302 -14.94 12.51 -50.65
CA ALA A 302 -15.97 13.38 -51.24
C ALA A 302 -17.34 12.72 -51.44
N ASP A 303 -17.41 11.38 -51.43
CA ASP A 303 -18.62 10.59 -51.68
C ASP A 303 -19.39 10.17 -50.42
N TYR A 304 -18.85 10.40 -49.21
CA TYR A 304 -19.44 9.89 -47.97
C TYR A 304 -20.20 11.00 -47.23
N LYS A 305 -21.54 10.91 -47.22
CA LYS A 305 -22.45 11.97 -46.76
C LYS A 305 -22.95 11.81 -45.30
N HIS A 306 -22.49 10.78 -44.59
CA HIS A 306 -23.05 10.40 -43.28
C HIS A 306 -21.98 10.32 -42.20
N GLY A 307 -21.61 11.48 -41.64
CA GLY A 307 -20.72 11.62 -40.48
C GLY A 307 -19.25 11.83 -40.84
N GLN A 308 -18.44 12.15 -39.83
CA GLN A 308 -16.99 12.34 -39.95
C GLN A 308 -16.25 11.05 -39.56
N LEU A 309 -15.46 10.52 -40.49
CA LEU A 309 -14.55 9.40 -40.23
C LEU A 309 -13.24 9.92 -39.67
N VAL A 310 -12.79 9.36 -38.55
CA VAL A 310 -11.58 9.79 -37.85
C VAL A 310 -10.57 8.65 -37.69
N ALA A 311 -9.30 9.01 -37.50
CA ALA A 311 -8.23 8.04 -37.25
C ALA A 311 -8.34 7.42 -35.84
N LYS A 312 -7.67 6.28 -35.63
CA LYS A 312 -7.57 5.63 -34.31
C LYS A 312 -6.99 6.60 -33.28
N GLY A 313 -7.65 6.73 -32.13
CA GLY A 313 -7.27 7.67 -31.06
C GLY A 313 -7.93 9.05 -31.15
N CYS A 314 -8.73 9.33 -32.18
CA CYS A 314 -9.54 10.55 -32.28
C CYS A 314 -11.00 10.31 -31.89
N ARG A 315 -11.70 11.38 -31.47
CA ARG A 315 -13.14 11.35 -31.21
C ARG A 315 -13.91 11.32 -32.52
N GLY A 316 -14.80 10.35 -32.71
CA GLY A 316 -15.59 10.17 -33.93
C GLY A 316 -15.77 8.70 -34.34
N VAL A 317 -16.35 8.47 -35.52
CA VAL A 317 -16.47 7.12 -36.10
C VAL A 317 -15.13 6.72 -36.70
N LEU A 318 -14.55 5.60 -36.27
CA LEU A 318 -13.25 5.18 -36.81
C LEU A 318 -13.36 4.85 -38.31
N LYS A 319 -12.44 5.38 -39.11
CA LYS A 319 -12.36 5.12 -40.56
C LYS A 319 -12.13 3.64 -40.85
N ASP A 320 -11.24 3.02 -40.08
CA ASP A 320 -10.89 1.62 -40.25
C ASP A 320 -11.85 0.78 -39.42
N PRO A 321 -12.73 -0.04 -40.05
CA PRO A 321 -13.54 -1.00 -39.31
C PRO A 321 -12.63 -2.03 -38.64
N LEU A 322 -13.10 -2.63 -37.56
CA LEU A 322 -12.40 -3.78 -36.98
C LEU A 322 -12.50 -4.95 -37.96
N LEU A 323 -11.45 -5.12 -38.76
CA LEU A 323 -11.25 -6.27 -39.64
C LEU A 323 -10.69 -7.45 -38.84
N LEU A 324 -10.91 -8.67 -39.32
CA LEU A 324 -10.46 -9.94 -38.72
C LEU A 324 -8.97 -9.96 -38.39
N THR A 325 -8.63 -9.44 -37.22
CA THR A 325 -7.41 -9.61 -36.44
C THR A 325 -7.73 -9.07 -35.04
N ARG A 326 -7.33 -9.79 -33.99
CA ARG A 326 -7.61 -9.51 -32.56
C ARG A 326 -7.33 -8.04 -32.18
N THR A 327 -8.29 -7.16 -32.41
CA THR A 327 -8.23 -5.74 -32.04
C THR A 327 -9.48 -5.42 -31.24
N TRP A 328 -9.25 -4.94 -30.03
CA TRP A 328 -10.26 -4.81 -28.97
C TRP A 328 -10.63 -3.35 -28.78
N VAL A 329 -11.88 -3.12 -28.35
CA VAL A 329 -12.36 -1.81 -27.92
C VAL A 329 -13.13 -2.00 -26.62
N SER A 330 -12.83 -1.17 -25.61
CA SER A 330 -13.61 -1.17 -24.37
C SER A 330 -14.98 -0.54 -24.61
N SER A 331 -16.06 -1.20 -24.20
CA SER A 331 -17.43 -0.67 -24.27
C SER A 331 -17.63 0.62 -23.46
N ALA A 332 -16.67 0.95 -22.58
CA ALA A 332 -16.62 2.19 -21.83
C ALA A 332 -16.13 3.40 -22.66
N SER A 333 -15.35 3.18 -23.71
CA SER A 333 -14.80 4.24 -24.60
C SER A 333 -15.49 4.32 -25.96
N ALA A 334 -16.28 3.29 -26.31
CA ALA A 334 -17.06 3.23 -27.53
C ALA A 334 -18.39 2.50 -27.34
N ALA A 335 -19.41 2.92 -28.10
CA ALA A 335 -20.68 2.19 -28.16
C ALA A 335 -20.48 0.80 -28.81
N PRO A 336 -21.22 -0.24 -28.38
CA PRO A 336 -21.09 -1.58 -28.97
C PRO A 336 -21.40 -1.54 -30.47
N ALA A 337 -20.57 -2.24 -31.25
CA ALA A 337 -20.73 -2.34 -32.70
C ALA A 337 -22.07 -3.00 -33.04
N THR A 338 -22.99 -2.25 -33.65
CA THR A 338 -24.14 -2.83 -34.33
C THR A 338 -23.65 -3.53 -35.60
N ALA A 339 -23.79 -4.85 -35.62
CA ALA A 339 -23.40 -5.68 -36.76
C ALA A 339 -24.32 -5.37 -37.96
N ALA A 340 -23.84 -4.57 -38.91
CA ALA A 340 -24.54 -4.32 -40.16
C ALA A 340 -24.12 -5.37 -41.20
N LYS A 341 -25.11 -6.07 -41.77
CA LYS A 341 -24.90 -7.07 -42.82
C LYS A 341 -24.51 -6.36 -44.11
N GLY A 342 -23.26 -6.52 -44.56
CA GLY A 342 -22.84 -6.09 -45.90
C GLY A 342 -23.67 -6.81 -46.96
N ARG A 343 -24.20 -6.07 -47.92
CA ARG A 343 -24.83 -6.62 -49.13
C ARG A 343 -23.79 -6.96 -50.17
#